data_AF-A0AAU3TAC3-F1
#
_entry.id   AF-A0AAU3TAC3-F1
#
_cell.length_a   1.000
_cell.length_b   1.000
_cell.length_c   1.000
_cell.angle_alpha   90.00
_cell.angle_beta   90.00
_cell.angle_gamma   90.00
#
_symmetry.space_group_name_H-M   'P 1'
#
loop_
_entity.id
_entity.type
_entity.pdbx_description
1 polymer ?
#
loop_
_entity_poly.entity_id
_entity_poly.type
_entity_poly.pdbx_seq_one_letter_code
_entity_poly.pdbx_strand_id
1 'polypeptide(L)'
;MKHGEGGDALVLEAREMLAAGQGEEEVFAELAARTGDWDACALALCLALEVSRPDAEARIHEARPLFDEFEAGEEDIVAMLLACGHVFVVDQVLDGRGERIRNLLWTAACARGGFPGGMIPWFRTGELTKIFLLFTQTRFRDGRGSPPEFWEAMVTAGELLATEDSLDQAEVTAGLEHCRTQATAVGTGSQMLP
;
A
#
# COMPACT_ATOMS: atom_id res chain seq x y z
N MET A 1 -22.01 -5.98 26.24
CA MET A 1 -20.70 -6.64 26.44
C MET A 1 -20.86 -8.15 26.18
N LYS A 2 -20.71 -8.57 24.92
CA LYS A 2 -20.63 -9.97 24.45
C LYS A 2 -19.86 -10.06 23.11
N HIS A 3 -18.89 -9.17 22.87
CA HIS A 3 -18.19 -9.07 21.57
C HIS A 3 -16.89 -9.89 21.49
N GLY A 4 -16.54 -10.69 22.51
CA GLY A 4 -15.28 -11.46 22.53
C GLY A 4 -15.38 -12.84 21.88
N GLU A 5 -16.36 -13.65 22.28
CA GLU A 5 -16.41 -15.08 21.89
C GLU A 5 -16.77 -15.31 20.42
N GLY A 6 -17.60 -14.46 19.81
CA GLY A 6 -17.98 -14.58 18.40
C GLY A 6 -16.87 -14.13 17.44
N GLY A 7 -16.10 -13.11 17.82
CA GLY A 7 -14.99 -12.61 17.01
C GLY A 7 -13.82 -13.58 16.96
N ASP A 8 -13.46 -14.19 18.09
CA ASP A 8 -12.36 -15.15 18.15
C ASP A 8 -12.67 -16.45 17.38
N ALA A 9 -13.94 -16.87 17.34
CA ALA A 9 -14.37 -18.02 16.55
C ALA A 9 -14.23 -17.77 15.03
N LEU A 10 -14.63 -16.58 14.56
CA LEU A 10 -14.49 -16.21 13.13
C LEU A 10 -13.02 -16.12 12.70
N VAL A 11 -12.13 -15.62 13.57
CA VAL A 11 -10.70 -15.55 13.27
C VAL A 11 -10.11 -16.97 13.13
N LEU A 12 -10.48 -17.88 14.03
CA LEU A 12 -10.02 -19.26 13.95
C LEU A 12 -10.49 -19.94 12.67
N GLU A 13 -11.77 -19.77 12.33
CA GLU A 13 -12.36 -20.34 11.12
C GLU A 13 -11.69 -19.80 9.85
N ALA A 14 -11.51 -18.48 9.76
CA ALA A 14 -10.79 -17.86 8.64
C ALA A 14 -9.36 -18.43 8.48
N ARG A 15 -8.64 -18.66 9.59
CA ARG A 15 -7.31 -19.29 9.56
C ARG A 15 -7.34 -20.72 9.04
N GLU A 16 -8.34 -21.51 9.44
CA GLU A 16 -8.49 -22.89 8.97
C GLU A 16 -8.76 -22.95 7.47
N MET A 17 -9.62 -22.07 6.97
CA MET A 17 -9.93 -21.96 5.54
C MET A 17 -8.72 -21.51 4.70
N LEU A 18 -7.99 -20.49 5.17
CA LEU A 18 -6.72 -20.06 4.54
C LEU A 18 -5.69 -21.19 4.56
N ALA A 19 -5.57 -21.93 5.66
CA ALA A 19 -4.66 -23.08 5.75
C ALA A 19 -5.06 -24.24 4.84
N ALA A 20 -6.35 -24.35 4.49
CA ALA A 20 -6.85 -25.29 3.48
C ALA A 20 -6.60 -24.82 2.04
N GLY A 21 -6.09 -23.60 1.84
CA GLY A 21 -5.70 -23.04 0.54
C GLY A 21 -6.78 -22.20 -0.15
N GLN A 22 -7.86 -21.85 0.55
CA GLN A 22 -8.86 -20.91 0.03
C GLN A 22 -8.26 -19.49 -0.07
N GLY A 23 -8.68 -18.74 -1.08
CA GLY A 23 -8.23 -17.34 -1.29
C GLY A 23 -8.92 -16.36 -0.33
N GLU A 24 -8.34 -15.19 -0.10
CA GLU A 24 -8.89 -14.22 0.87
C GLU A 24 -10.33 -13.80 0.51
N GLU A 25 -10.61 -13.57 -0.77
CA GLU A 25 -11.93 -13.20 -1.28
C GLU A 25 -12.97 -14.30 -0.99
N GLU A 26 -12.61 -15.56 -1.24
CA GLU A 26 -13.47 -16.73 -1.01
C GLU A 26 -13.76 -16.91 0.49
N VAL A 27 -12.73 -16.79 1.33
CA VAL A 27 -12.88 -16.88 2.79
C VAL A 27 -13.80 -15.78 3.31
N PHE A 28 -13.63 -14.55 2.85
CA PHE A 28 -14.52 -13.45 3.24
C PHE A 28 -15.96 -13.74 2.81
N ALA A 29 -16.18 -14.08 1.54
CA ALA A 29 -17.52 -14.27 1.00
C ALA A 29 -18.28 -15.39 1.71
N GLU A 30 -17.63 -16.52 1.99
CA GLU A 30 -18.24 -17.66 2.67
C GLU A 30 -18.60 -17.33 4.13
N LEU A 31 -17.73 -16.64 4.87
CA LEU A 31 -18.02 -16.21 6.24
C LEU A 31 -19.15 -15.15 6.26
N ALA A 32 -19.11 -14.20 5.33
CA ALA A 32 -20.09 -13.13 5.20
C ALA A 32 -21.49 -13.68 4.88
N ALA A 33 -21.59 -14.62 3.94
CA ALA A 33 -22.86 -15.24 3.54
C ALA A 33 -23.51 -16.02 4.69
N ARG A 34 -22.69 -16.63 5.57
CA ARG A 34 -23.18 -17.42 6.71
C ARG A 34 -23.63 -16.57 7.89
N THR A 35 -22.95 -15.45 8.13
CA THR A 35 -23.18 -14.65 9.35
C THR A 35 -24.03 -13.40 9.11
N GLY A 36 -23.95 -12.83 7.91
CA GLY A 36 -24.54 -11.53 7.57
C GLY A 36 -23.83 -10.33 8.22
N ASP A 37 -22.70 -10.53 8.91
CA ASP A 37 -21.94 -9.46 9.58
C ASP A 37 -20.62 -9.21 8.84
N TRP A 38 -20.68 -8.39 7.79
CA TRP A 38 -19.56 -8.16 6.87
C TRP A 38 -18.39 -7.43 7.55
N ASP A 39 -18.66 -6.48 8.45
CA ASP A 39 -17.63 -5.81 9.24
C ASP A 39 -16.85 -6.83 10.11
N ALA A 40 -17.56 -7.72 10.81
CA ALA A 40 -16.94 -8.74 11.64
C ALA A 40 -16.14 -9.75 10.80
N CYS A 41 -16.65 -10.16 9.64
CA CYS A 41 -15.95 -11.07 8.73
C CYS A 41 -14.68 -10.45 8.14
N ALA A 42 -14.74 -9.19 7.68
CA ALA A 42 -13.57 -8.48 7.16
C ALA A 42 -12.48 -8.33 8.25
N LEU A 43 -12.89 -7.99 9.47
CA LEU A 43 -11.98 -7.87 10.61
C LEU A 43 -11.37 -9.22 10.99
N ALA A 44 -12.18 -10.27 11.03
CA ALA A 44 -11.72 -11.62 11.35
C ALA A 44 -10.67 -12.10 10.34
N LEU A 45 -10.91 -11.89 9.04
CA LEU A 45 -9.98 -12.23 7.99
C LEU A 45 -8.68 -11.42 8.08
N CYS A 46 -8.75 -10.10 8.32
CA CYS A 46 -7.55 -9.28 8.53
C CYS A 46 -6.68 -9.81 9.68
N LEU A 47 -7.30 -10.17 10.81
CA LEU A 47 -6.59 -10.73 11.97
C LEU A 47 -6.05 -12.15 11.71
N ALA A 48 -6.75 -12.93 10.88
CA ALA A 48 -6.29 -14.24 10.43
C ALA A 48 -5.01 -14.11 9.60
N LEU A 49 -4.92 -13.08 8.77
CA LEU A 49 -3.76 -12.68 7.96
C LEU A 49 -2.69 -11.91 8.76
N GLU A 50 -2.84 -11.82 10.09
CA GLU A 50 -1.91 -11.13 11.00
C GLU A 50 -1.81 -9.60 10.80
N VAL A 51 -2.78 -8.98 10.11
CA VAL A 51 -2.92 -7.52 10.09
C VAL A 51 -3.27 -7.05 11.50
N SER A 52 -2.59 -6.00 11.97
CA SER A 52 -2.86 -5.46 13.31
C SER A 52 -4.29 -4.94 13.41
N ARG A 53 -4.95 -5.18 14.56
CA ARG A 53 -6.34 -4.75 14.78
C ARG A 53 -6.60 -3.26 14.47
N PRO A 54 -5.79 -2.30 14.94
CA PRO A 54 -6.05 -0.88 14.67
C PRO A 54 -5.99 -0.53 13.18
N ASP A 55 -5.07 -1.16 12.45
CA ASP A 55 -4.93 -0.98 11.00
C ASP A 55 -6.08 -1.65 10.24
N ALA A 56 -6.45 -2.88 10.60
CA ALA A 56 -7.61 -3.57 10.05
C ALA A 56 -8.90 -2.73 10.24
N GLU A 57 -9.14 -2.22 11.44
CA GLU A 57 -10.31 -1.38 11.75
C GLU A 57 -10.31 -0.07 10.93
N ALA A 58 -9.15 0.56 10.73
CA ALA A 58 -9.04 1.76 9.90
C ALA A 58 -9.38 1.47 8.43
N ARG A 59 -8.82 0.39 7.86
CA ARG A 59 -9.09 -0.02 6.47
C ARG A 59 -10.56 -0.36 6.24
N ILE A 60 -11.17 -1.08 7.18
CA ILE A 60 -12.60 -1.44 7.11
C ILE A 60 -13.46 -0.20 7.24
N HIS A 61 -13.11 0.74 8.12
CA HIS A 61 -13.83 2.00 8.26
C HIS A 61 -13.84 2.81 6.95
N GLU A 62 -12.72 2.85 6.24
CA GLU A 62 -12.63 3.50 4.92
C GLU A 62 -13.44 2.77 3.84
N ALA A 63 -13.49 1.44 3.89
CA ALA A 63 -14.26 0.61 2.97
C ALA A 63 -15.77 0.54 3.30
N ARG A 64 -16.17 0.95 4.50
CA ARG A 64 -17.54 0.82 5.02
C ARG A 64 -18.65 1.34 4.10
N PRO A 65 -18.49 2.48 3.37
CA PRO A 65 -19.52 2.92 2.44
C PRO A 65 -19.87 1.88 1.37
N LEU A 66 -18.95 0.97 1.04
CA LEU A 66 -19.23 -0.14 0.12
C LEU A 66 -20.24 -1.12 0.71
N PHE A 67 -20.17 -1.42 2.01
CA PHE A 67 -21.08 -2.38 2.63
C PHE A 67 -22.54 -1.92 2.60
N ASP A 68 -22.77 -0.61 2.67
CA ASP A 68 -24.11 -0.03 2.62
C ASP A 68 -24.71 -0.02 1.19
N GLU A 69 -23.91 -0.32 0.16
CA GLU A 69 -24.32 -0.31 -1.26
C GLU A 69 -24.76 -1.68 -1.79
N PHE A 70 -24.50 -2.77 -1.07
CA PHE A 70 -24.78 -4.14 -1.50
C PHE A 70 -25.72 -4.87 -0.55
N GLU A 71 -26.36 -5.92 -1.05
CA GLU A 71 -27.32 -6.74 -0.33
C GLU A 71 -26.78 -8.16 -0.08
N ALA A 72 -27.47 -8.92 0.78
CA ALA A 72 -27.17 -10.33 0.99
C ALA A 72 -27.25 -11.12 -0.33
N GLY A 73 -26.24 -11.96 -0.60
CA GLY A 73 -26.06 -12.67 -1.86
C GLY A 73 -25.09 -11.99 -2.84
N GLU A 74 -24.55 -10.82 -2.49
CA GLU A 74 -23.54 -10.09 -3.29
C GLU A 74 -22.15 -10.12 -2.65
N GLU A 75 -21.90 -11.08 -1.73
CA GLU A 75 -20.67 -11.13 -0.93
C GLU A 75 -19.41 -11.28 -1.80
N ASP A 76 -19.48 -12.00 -2.92
CA ASP A 76 -18.38 -12.14 -3.86
C ASP A 76 -17.96 -10.79 -4.49
N ILE A 77 -18.93 -9.91 -4.76
CA ILE A 77 -18.67 -8.58 -5.32
C ILE A 77 -17.99 -7.70 -4.26
N VAL A 78 -18.50 -7.75 -3.02
CA VAL A 78 -17.91 -7.04 -1.89
C VAL A 78 -16.49 -7.55 -1.63
N ALA A 79 -16.26 -8.86 -1.66
CA ALA A 79 -14.95 -9.47 -1.50
C ALA A 79 -13.94 -8.92 -2.51
N MET A 80 -14.32 -8.92 -3.79
CA MET A 80 -13.51 -8.37 -4.88
C MET A 80 -13.19 -6.88 -4.67
N LEU A 81 -14.16 -6.08 -4.22
CA LEU A 81 -13.95 -4.65 -3.96
C LEU A 81 -13.04 -4.42 -2.76
N LEU A 82 -13.14 -5.22 -1.70
CA LEU A 82 -12.23 -5.16 -0.55
C LEU A 82 -10.80 -5.56 -0.93
N ALA A 83 -10.63 -6.57 -1.78
CA ALA A 83 -9.33 -6.95 -2.32
C ALA A 83 -8.72 -5.86 -3.21
N CYS A 84 -9.55 -5.25 -4.08
CA CYS A 84 -9.17 -4.09 -4.89
C CYS A 84 -8.85 -2.85 -4.04
N GLY A 85 -9.54 -2.67 -2.91
CA GLY A 85 -9.26 -1.66 -1.89
C GLY A 85 -8.09 -2.03 -0.98
N HIS A 86 -7.50 -3.21 -1.17
CA HIS A 86 -6.31 -3.68 -0.48
C HIS A 86 -6.50 -3.85 1.04
N VAL A 87 -7.73 -4.09 1.46
CA VAL A 87 -8.10 -4.25 2.88
C VAL A 87 -7.37 -5.44 3.50
N PHE A 88 -7.16 -6.50 2.74
CA PHE A 88 -6.53 -7.74 3.20
C PHE A 88 -5.01 -7.82 2.98
N VAL A 89 -4.36 -6.77 2.45
CA VAL A 89 -2.92 -6.80 2.18
C VAL A 89 -2.11 -6.81 3.48
N VAL A 90 -1.23 -7.79 3.65
CA VAL A 90 -0.34 -7.87 4.81
C VAL A 90 0.87 -6.96 4.60
N ASP A 91 1.16 -6.13 5.60
CA ASP A 91 2.31 -5.23 5.55
C ASP A 91 3.60 -6.02 5.71
N GLN A 92 4.54 -5.81 4.79
CA GLN A 92 5.89 -6.31 4.95
C GLN A 92 6.56 -5.56 6.10
N VAL A 93 7.09 -6.30 7.06
CA VAL A 93 7.96 -5.74 8.09
C VAL A 93 9.30 -5.40 7.45
N LEU A 94 9.58 -4.11 7.36
CA LEU A 94 10.83 -3.60 6.81
C LEU A 94 11.86 -3.40 7.93
N ASP A 95 13.14 -3.57 7.60
CA ASP A 95 14.21 -3.16 8.50
C ASP A 95 14.32 -1.62 8.54
N GLY A 96 15.18 -1.09 9.42
CA GLY A 96 15.32 0.37 9.56
C GLY A 96 15.72 1.09 8.26
N ARG A 97 16.38 0.40 7.32
CA ARG A 97 16.74 0.95 6.01
C ARG A 97 15.53 0.98 5.09
N GLY A 98 14.81 -0.13 4.99
CA GLY A 98 13.58 -0.26 4.19
C GLY A 98 12.51 0.73 4.63
N GLU A 99 12.32 0.89 5.94
CA GLU A 99 11.43 1.91 6.52
C GLU A 99 11.81 3.33 6.08
N ARG A 100 13.11 3.64 6.08
CA ARG A 100 13.61 4.95 5.66
C ARG A 100 13.37 5.19 4.17
N ILE A 101 13.62 4.19 3.33
CA ILE A 101 13.33 4.26 1.89
C ILE A 101 11.84 4.44 1.66
N ARG A 102 10.99 3.67 2.34
CA ARG A 102 9.52 3.79 2.27
C ARG A 102 9.05 5.20 2.59
N ASN A 103 9.56 5.80 3.67
CA ASN A 103 9.23 7.17 4.07
C ASN A 103 9.70 8.22 3.05
N LEU A 104 10.86 8.03 2.43
CA LEU A 104 11.35 8.91 1.36
C LEU A 104 10.47 8.81 0.11
N LEU A 105 10.09 7.60 -0.28
CA LEU A 105 9.19 7.38 -1.41
C LEU A 105 7.79 7.94 -1.12
N TRP A 106 7.30 7.81 0.12
CA TRP A 106 6.05 8.46 0.54
C TRP A 106 6.15 9.99 0.44
N THR A 107 7.25 10.56 0.92
CA THR A 107 7.53 12.01 0.83
C THR A 107 7.55 12.48 -0.63
N ALA A 108 8.23 11.74 -1.51
CA ALA A 108 8.21 12.01 -2.95
C ALA A 108 6.77 11.96 -3.48
N ALA A 109 5.99 10.94 -3.12
CA ALA A 109 4.61 10.83 -3.55
C ALA A 109 3.76 12.05 -3.13
N CYS A 110 3.91 12.52 -1.88
CA CYS A 110 3.26 13.75 -1.40
C CYS A 110 3.71 14.99 -2.19
N ALA A 111 5.02 15.16 -2.39
CA ALA A 111 5.58 16.27 -3.16
C ALA A 111 5.08 16.27 -4.62
N ARG A 112 4.77 15.10 -5.19
CA ARG A 112 4.17 14.96 -6.52
C ARG A 112 2.70 15.43 -6.58
N GLY A 113 2.04 15.62 -5.45
CA GLY A 113 0.59 15.85 -5.34
C GLY A 113 -0.21 14.55 -5.14
N GLY A 114 0.43 13.49 -4.64
CA GLY A 114 -0.17 12.19 -4.36
C GLY A 114 0.21 11.11 -5.39
N PHE A 115 -0.36 9.93 -5.18
CA PHE A 115 -0.14 8.74 -5.99
C PHE A 115 -1.46 8.00 -6.26
N PRO A 116 -1.56 7.24 -7.36
CA PRO A 116 -2.73 6.41 -7.62
C PRO A 116 -2.94 5.38 -6.50
N GLY A 117 -4.18 5.17 -6.07
CA GLY A 117 -4.52 4.20 -5.01
C GLY A 117 -3.96 2.79 -5.25
N GLY A 118 -3.83 2.37 -6.52
CA GLY A 118 -3.21 1.09 -6.89
C GLY A 118 -1.72 0.95 -6.56
N MET A 119 -1.04 1.99 -6.04
CA MET A 119 0.32 1.88 -5.49
C MET A 119 0.33 1.62 -3.98
N ILE A 120 -0.79 1.77 -3.27
CA ILE A 120 -0.89 1.48 -1.83
C ILE A 120 -0.34 0.08 -1.52
N PRO A 121 -0.66 -1.00 -2.27
CA PRO A 121 -0.13 -2.33 -2.00
C PRO A 121 1.38 -2.35 -2.03
N TRP A 122 2.01 -1.66 -2.98
CA TRP A 122 3.46 -1.69 -3.13
C TRP A 122 4.16 -1.03 -1.94
N PHE A 123 3.55 0.00 -1.35
CA PHE A 123 4.05 0.60 -0.12
C PHE A 123 3.90 -0.35 1.08
N ARG A 124 2.79 -1.09 1.13
CA ARG A 124 2.50 -2.06 2.19
C ARG A 124 3.38 -3.30 2.10
N THR A 125 3.53 -3.88 0.92
CA THR A 125 4.32 -5.10 0.66
C THR A 125 5.81 -4.83 0.49
N GLY A 126 6.26 -3.56 0.55
CA GLY A 126 7.68 -3.20 0.50
C GLY A 126 8.33 -3.35 -0.88
N GLU A 127 7.57 -3.14 -1.95
CA GLU A 127 8.04 -3.13 -3.35
C GLU A 127 8.79 -1.82 -3.67
N LEU A 128 9.78 -1.49 -2.84
CA LEU A 128 10.43 -0.17 -2.79
C LEU A 128 11.19 0.15 -4.09
N THR A 129 11.92 -0.83 -4.64
CA THR A 129 12.62 -0.70 -5.92
C THR A 129 11.65 -0.40 -7.05
N LYS A 130 10.52 -1.11 -7.10
CA LYS A 130 9.49 -0.92 -8.12
C LYS A 130 8.85 0.48 -8.03
N ILE A 131 8.55 0.95 -6.82
CA ILE A 131 8.05 2.31 -6.59
C ILE A 131 9.08 3.35 -7.06
N PHE A 132 10.34 3.19 -6.66
CA PHE A 132 11.43 4.07 -7.05
C PHE A 132 11.56 4.16 -8.58
N LEU A 133 11.65 3.03 -9.26
CA LEU A 133 11.77 2.99 -10.72
C LEU A 133 10.55 3.60 -11.41
N LEU A 134 9.34 3.39 -10.91
CA LEU A 134 8.15 4.06 -11.44
C LEU A 134 8.23 5.58 -11.26
N PHE A 135 8.65 6.04 -10.09
CA PHE A 135 8.75 7.46 -9.79
C PHE A 135 9.84 8.19 -10.58
N THR A 136 10.92 7.50 -10.98
CA THR A 136 11.94 8.08 -11.88
C THR A 136 11.36 8.55 -13.20
N GLN A 137 10.24 7.97 -13.64
CA GLN A 137 9.54 8.32 -14.88
C GLN A 137 8.60 9.53 -14.72
N THR A 138 8.52 10.12 -13.52
CA THR A 138 7.63 11.24 -13.22
C THR A 138 7.98 12.46 -14.06
N ARG A 139 6.93 13.05 -14.66
CA ARG A 139 7.00 14.34 -15.34
C ARG A 139 6.06 15.31 -14.66
N PHE A 140 6.60 16.42 -14.18
CA PHE A 140 5.80 17.52 -13.64
C PHE A 140 5.14 18.27 -14.80
N ARG A 141 3.84 18.53 -14.68
CA ARG A 141 3.09 19.44 -15.56
C ARG A 141 2.89 20.75 -14.82
N ASP A 142 3.01 21.86 -15.54
CA ASP A 142 3.11 23.24 -15.06
C ASP A 142 2.29 23.52 -13.78
N GLY A 143 3.01 23.68 -12.66
CA GLY A 143 2.51 24.25 -11.41
C GLY A 143 1.89 23.30 -10.38
N ARG A 144 1.89 21.96 -10.60
CA ARG A 144 1.44 21.01 -9.56
C ARG A 144 2.62 20.31 -8.89
N GLY A 145 2.54 20.21 -7.56
CA GLY A 145 3.55 19.57 -6.73
C GLY A 145 4.78 20.44 -6.47
N SER A 146 5.77 19.85 -5.80
CA SER A 146 7.06 20.44 -5.47
C SER A 146 8.16 19.59 -6.14
N PRO A 147 8.56 19.91 -7.38
CA PRO A 147 9.64 19.20 -8.06
C PRO A 147 10.95 19.14 -7.25
N PRO A 148 11.41 20.21 -6.57
CA PRO A 148 12.63 20.14 -5.77
C PRO A 148 12.56 19.07 -4.66
N GLU A 149 11.51 19.10 -3.84
CA GLU A 149 11.32 18.15 -2.74
C GLU A 149 11.15 16.71 -3.24
N PHE A 150 10.46 16.54 -4.37
CA PHE A 150 10.32 15.24 -5.01
C PHE A 150 11.67 14.66 -5.41
N TRP A 151 12.48 15.42 -6.16
CA TRP A 151 13.75 14.90 -6.67
C TRP A 151 14.78 14.72 -5.55
N GLU A 152 14.78 15.55 -4.51
CA GLU A 152 15.63 15.37 -3.33
C GLU A 152 15.30 14.05 -2.59
N ALA A 153 14.01 13.79 -2.35
CA ALA A 153 13.57 12.54 -1.73
C ALA A 153 13.92 11.32 -2.60
N MET A 154 13.73 11.43 -3.92
CA MET A 154 14.09 10.38 -4.88
C MET A 154 15.59 10.10 -4.92
N VAL A 155 16.45 11.12 -4.94
CA VAL A 155 17.92 10.93 -4.89
C VAL A 155 18.31 10.20 -3.61
N THR A 156 17.81 10.65 -2.46
CA THR A 156 18.13 10.02 -1.17
C THR A 156 17.65 8.57 -1.10
N ALA A 157 16.46 8.27 -1.63
CA ALA A 157 15.94 6.91 -1.70
C ALA A 157 16.79 6.01 -2.63
N GLY A 158 17.15 6.52 -3.81
CA GLY A 158 17.99 5.81 -4.77
C GLY A 158 19.39 5.52 -4.24
N GLU A 159 19.97 6.43 -3.47
CA GLU A 159 21.27 6.21 -2.81
C GLU A 159 21.22 5.08 -1.79
N LEU A 160 20.15 4.99 -1.01
CA LEU A 160 19.95 3.89 -0.07
C LEU A 160 19.72 2.56 -0.80
N LEU A 161 18.91 2.56 -1.87
CA LEU A 161 18.67 1.36 -2.69
C LEU A 161 19.96 0.87 -3.38
N ALA A 162 20.79 1.78 -3.89
CA ALA A 162 22.03 1.45 -4.57
C ALA A 162 23.11 0.85 -3.65
N THR A 163 22.90 0.80 -2.33
CA THR A 163 23.80 0.08 -1.41
C THR A 163 23.53 -1.42 -1.34
N GLU A 164 22.46 -1.89 -1.96
CA GLU A 164 22.04 -3.28 -1.96
C GLU A 164 22.52 -4.01 -3.20
N ASP A 165 23.13 -5.19 -3.02
CA ASP A 165 23.53 -6.03 -4.15
C ASP A 165 22.32 -6.85 -4.61
N SER A 166 21.50 -6.24 -5.47
CA SER A 166 20.24 -6.79 -5.95
C SER A 166 20.25 -7.01 -7.47
N LEU A 167 19.33 -7.84 -7.98
CA LEU A 167 19.22 -8.12 -9.41
C LEU A 167 18.92 -6.86 -10.24
N ASP A 168 18.24 -5.88 -9.64
CA ASP A 168 17.81 -4.64 -10.29
C ASP A 168 18.83 -3.50 -10.13
N GLN A 169 20.03 -3.79 -9.63
CA GLN A 169 21.02 -2.77 -9.26
C GLN A 169 21.44 -1.86 -10.41
N ALA A 170 21.49 -2.39 -11.64
CA ALA A 170 21.79 -1.59 -12.82
C ALA A 170 20.68 -0.56 -13.11
N GLU A 171 19.43 -0.96 -12.95
CA GLU A 171 18.25 -0.12 -13.18
C GLU A 171 18.11 0.93 -12.09
N VAL A 172 18.36 0.55 -10.82
CA VAL A 172 18.42 1.47 -9.68
C VAL A 172 19.50 2.54 -9.90
N THR A 173 20.69 2.13 -10.36
CA THR A 173 21.79 3.06 -10.64
C THR A 173 21.43 4.04 -11.74
N ALA A 174 20.88 3.56 -12.86
CA ALA A 174 20.42 4.41 -13.96
C ALA A 174 19.30 5.37 -13.52
N GLY A 175 18.35 4.89 -12.72
CA GLY A 175 17.28 5.71 -12.13
C GLY A 175 17.83 6.81 -11.21
N LEU A 176 18.82 6.49 -10.37
CA LEU A 176 19.46 7.45 -9.48
C LEU A 176 20.20 8.55 -10.26
N GLU A 177 20.94 8.19 -11.31
CA GLU A 177 21.61 9.16 -12.19
C GLU A 177 20.59 10.11 -12.86
N HIS A 178 19.45 9.56 -13.29
CA HIS A 178 18.36 10.36 -13.82
C HIS A 178 17.83 11.36 -12.77
N CYS A 179 17.54 10.90 -11.56
CA CYS A 179 17.07 11.75 -10.46
C CYS A 179 18.05 12.88 -10.13
N ARG A 180 19.35 12.59 -10.07
CA ARG A 180 20.41 13.61 -9.84
C ARG A 180 20.44 14.67 -10.92
N THR A 181 20.27 14.26 -12.18
CA THR A 181 20.19 15.17 -13.33
C THR A 181 18.98 16.10 -13.19
N GLN A 182 17.81 15.56 -12.83
CA GLN A 182 16.59 16.35 -12.64
C GLN A 182 16.70 17.32 -11.45
N ALA A 183 17.23 16.87 -10.32
CA ALA A 183 17.44 17.72 -9.14
C ALA A 183 18.32 18.94 -9.46
N THR A 184 19.40 18.73 -10.22
CA THR A 184 20.30 19.81 -10.66
C THR A 184 19.62 20.79 -11.61
N ALA A 185 18.83 20.28 -12.56
CA ALA A 185 18.09 21.12 -13.51
C ALA A 185 17.05 22.01 -12.81
N VAL A 186 16.31 21.47 -11.84
CA VAL A 186 15.31 22.20 -11.05
C VAL A 186 15.96 23.25 -10.15
N GLY A 187 17.10 22.93 -9.53
CA GLY A 187 17.88 23.89 -8.73
C GLY A 187 18.41 25.06 -9.55
N THR A 188 18.85 24.80 -10.78
CA THR A 188 19.36 25.85 -11.69
C THR A 188 18.23 26.73 -12.24
N GLY A 189 17.07 26.13 -12.59
CA GLY A 189 15.90 26.86 -13.07
C GLY A 189 15.28 27.79 -12.02
N SER A 190 15.33 27.40 -10.73
CA SER A 190 14.83 28.24 -9.63
C SER A 190 15.72 29.46 -9.35
N GLN A 191 17.00 29.43 -9.74
CA GLN A 191 17.92 30.58 -9.61
C GLN A 191 17.83 31.59 -10.76
N MET A 192 17.07 31.30 -11.83
CA MET A 192 16.95 32.16 -13.01
C MET A 192 15.64 32.98 -13.09
N LEU A 193 14.77 32.91 -12.09
CA LEU A 193 13.56 33.74 -12.00
C LEU A 193 13.86 35.01 -11.16
N PRO A 194 13.87 36.21 -11.76
CA PRO A 194 13.94 37.47 -11.02
C PRO A 194 12.62 37.86 -10.33
#